data_AF-A0A2K6DMK6-F1
#
_entry.id   AF-A0A2K6DMK6-F1
#
_cell.length_a   1.000
_cell.length_b   1.000
_cell.length_c   1.000
_cell.angle_alpha   90.00
_cell.angle_beta   90.00
_cell.angle_gamma   90.00
#
_symmetry.space_group_name_H-M   'P 1'
#
loop_
_entity.id
_entity.type
_entity.pdbx_description
1 polymer ?
#
loop_
_entity_poly.entity_id
_entity_poly.type
_entity_poly.pdbx_seq_one_letter_code
_entity_poly.pdbx_strand_id
1 'polypeptide(L)'
;MLPKAAWSLVLGKGGRGRRGMHSSEGTARGGGKTPRYTNCYAQRHYPMPEEPFCTELNAEQQALKEKEKGSWTLLTHAEKVALYRLQFNETFAEMNRRSNEWKTVMGYVFFFFGFAALVIWWQRVYMFPPKPITLTDEWKAKQLQRMLDMKVNPVQGLASRWDYEKKQWKK
;
A
#
# COMPACT_ATOMS: atom_id res chain seq x y z
N MET A 1 -38.40 -22.80 15.02
CA MET A 1 -37.01 -23.17 14.68
C MET A 1 -37.07 -24.26 13.63
N LEU A 2 -36.78 -23.92 12.36
CA LEU A 2 -36.63 -24.81 11.21
C LEU A 2 -35.49 -24.22 10.33
N PRO A 3 -34.70 -25.05 9.62
CA PRO A 3 -33.27 -24.81 9.48
C PRO A 3 -32.84 -24.12 8.16
N LYS A 4 -31.79 -23.30 8.26
CA LYS A 4 -31.12 -22.47 7.22
C LYS A 4 -30.41 -23.26 6.10
N ALA A 5 -30.74 -24.52 5.84
CA ALA A 5 -29.85 -25.44 5.11
C ALA A 5 -30.20 -25.69 3.62
N ALA A 6 -31.13 -24.96 3.01
CA ALA A 6 -31.59 -25.30 1.65
C ALA A 6 -30.95 -24.51 0.49
N TRP A 7 -30.16 -23.46 0.75
CA TRP A 7 -29.63 -22.61 -0.34
C TRP A 7 -28.16 -22.84 -0.71
N SER A 8 -27.46 -23.77 -0.03
CA SER A 8 -26.01 -23.92 -0.21
C SER A 8 -25.57 -24.97 -1.24
N LEU A 9 -26.49 -25.50 -2.07
CA LEU A 9 -26.23 -26.68 -2.92
C LEU A 9 -26.31 -26.43 -4.44
N VAL A 10 -26.40 -25.18 -4.90
CA VAL A 10 -26.50 -24.84 -6.34
C VAL A 10 -25.25 -24.12 -6.89
N LEU A 11 -24.09 -24.26 -6.23
CA LEU A 11 -22.83 -23.64 -6.72
C LEU A 11 -21.63 -24.59 -6.71
N GLY A 12 -21.87 -25.88 -6.95
CA GLY A 12 -20.83 -26.91 -6.88
C GLY A 12 -20.82 -27.88 -8.04
N LYS A 13 -20.49 -27.44 -9.27
CA LYS A 13 -19.75 -28.26 -10.26
C LYS A 13 -19.40 -27.47 -11.52
N GLY A 14 -18.10 -27.26 -11.75
CA GLY A 14 -17.59 -26.73 -13.02
C GLY A 14 -16.07 -26.61 -13.05
N GLY A 15 -15.38 -27.73 -13.31
CA GLY A 15 -14.14 -27.78 -14.12
C GLY A 15 -12.88 -27.02 -13.68
N ARG A 16 -11.89 -27.78 -13.21
CA ARG A 16 -10.46 -27.42 -13.24
C ARG A 16 -9.97 -27.28 -14.69
N GLY A 17 -9.28 -26.18 -15.04
CA GLY A 17 -8.48 -26.14 -16.28
C GLY A 17 -7.90 -24.80 -16.71
N ARG A 18 -6.58 -24.67 -16.57
CA ARG A 18 -5.61 -23.83 -17.31
C ARG A 18 -5.56 -22.30 -17.11
N ARG A 19 -4.41 -21.92 -16.53
CA ARG A 19 -3.61 -20.71 -16.69
C ARG A 19 -3.63 -20.17 -18.15
N GLY A 20 -3.90 -18.88 -18.32
CA GLY A 20 -3.79 -18.14 -19.59
C GLY A 20 -3.60 -16.65 -19.31
N MET A 21 -2.65 -16.03 -20.03
CA MET A 21 -2.11 -14.69 -19.81
C MET A 21 -3.11 -13.54 -20.01
N HIS A 22 -2.73 -12.39 -19.47
CA HIS A 22 -3.12 -11.03 -19.90
C HIS A 22 -3.72 -11.00 -21.32
N SER A 23 -4.98 -10.56 -21.42
CA SER A 23 -5.52 -9.97 -22.65
C SER A 23 -6.07 -8.60 -22.30
N SER A 24 -5.25 -7.60 -22.57
CA SER A 24 -5.68 -6.23 -22.83
C SER A 24 -6.30 -6.21 -24.22
N GLU A 25 -7.61 -6.38 -24.32
CA GLU A 25 -8.33 -6.04 -25.55
C GLU A 25 -9.04 -4.70 -25.37
N GLY A 26 -8.59 -3.74 -26.17
CA GLY A 26 -9.07 -2.37 -26.17
C GLY A 26 -10.50 -2.29 -26.70
N THR A 27 -11.24 -1.31 -26.19
CA THR A 27 -12.43 -0.80 -26.86
C THR A 27 -12.23 0.69 -27.10
N ALA A 28 -12.51 1.07 -28.34
CA ALA A 28 -12.19 2.33 -28.99
C ALA A 28 -12.56 3.58 -28.19
N ARG A 29 -11.66 4.57 -28.22
CA ARG A 29 -11.96 5.97 -27.92
C ARG A 29 -12.83 6.54 -29.04
N GLY A 30 -14.07 6.92 -28.73
CA GLY A 30 -14.91 7.67 -29.66
C GLY A 30 -16.22 8.13 -29.03
N GLY A 31 -16.40 9.47 -28.97
CA GLY A 31 -17.70 10.13 -28.90
C GLY A 31 -18.30 10.29 -27.50
N GLY A 32 -18.41 11.55 -27.06
CA GLY A 32 -18.98 11.92 -25.75
C GLY A 32 -20.39 11.39 -25.53
N LYS A 33 -20.51 10.45 -24.60
CA LYS A 33 -21.69 10.06 -23.83
C LYS A 33 -21.17 9.69 -22.43
N THR A 34 -21.94 10.04 -21.41
CA THR A 34 -21.72 9.91 -19.96
C THR A 34 -20.77 8.79 -19.51
N PRO A 35 -20.01 8.98 -18.40
CA PRO A 35 -19.01 8.01 -17.98
C PRO A 35 -19.68 6.66 -17.74
N ARG A 36 -19.42 5.70 -18.65
CA ARG A 36 -19.56 4.25 -18.43
C ARG A 36 -19.11 3.99 -17.00
N TYR A 37 -19.97 3.50 -16.11
CA TYR A 37 -19.70 3.27 -14.68
C TYR A 37 -18.26 2.79 -14.43
N THR A 38 -17.32 3.73 -14.27
CA THR A 38 -15.88 3.45 -14.18
C THR A 38 -15.45 3.27 -12.75
N ASN A 39 -16.36 3.49 -11.80
CA ASN A 39 -16.10 3.33 -10.38
C ASN A 39 -17.07 2.32 -9.79
N CYS A 40 -16.68 1.05 -9.85
CA CYS A 40 -17.18 0.00 -8.95
C CYS A 40 -16.84 0.28 -7.46
N TYR A 41 -16.20 1.41 -7.18
CA TYR A 41 -15.78 1.87 -5.88
C TYR A 41 -16.82 2.86 -5.36
N ALA A 42 -17.65 2.38 -4.42
CA ALA A 42 -18.38 3.28 -3.54
C ALA A 42 -17.36 4.28 -2.95
N GLN A 43 -17.65 5.57 -3.03
CA GLN A 43 -16.79 6.60 -2.47
C GLN A 43 -17.37 7.06 -1.14
N ARG A 44 -16.55 7.06 -0.08
CA ARG A 44 -17.03 7.47 1.26
C ARG A 44 -17.56 8.91 1.30
N HIS A 45 -17.00 9.79 0.49
CA HIS A 45 -17.40 11.19 0.39
C HIS A 45 -18.61 11.41 -0.53
N TYR A 46 -18.97 10.43 -1.35
CA TYR A 46 -20.11 10.47 -2.25
C TYR A 46 -21.03 9.27 -1.98
N PRO A 47 -21.85 9.35 -0.91
CA PRO A 47 -22.62 8.21 -0.41
C PRO A 47 -23.75 7.77 -1.34
N MET A 48 -24.18 8.64 -2.26
CA MET A 48 -25.30 8.40 -3.17
C MET A 48 -24.83 8.58 -4.62
N PRO A 49 -24.35 7.51 -5.27
CA PRO A 49 -23.98 7.51 -6.68
C PRO A 49 -25.15 7.91 -7.58
N GLU A 50 -24.85 8.55 -8.72
CA GLU A 50 -25.88 8.92 -9.72
C GLU A 50 -26.50 7.70 -10.42
N GLU A 51 -25.72 6.64 -10.57
CA GLU A 51 -26.12 5.39 -11.21
C GLU A 51 -26.15 4.24 -10.19
N PRO A 52 -27.13 3.31 -10.27
CA PRO A 52 -27.16 2.12 -9.44
C PRO A 52 -26.06 1.13 -9.83
N PHE A 53 -25.63 0.30 -8.87
CA PHE A 53 -24.62 -0.74 -9.11
C PHE A 53 -25.06 -1.75 -10.18
N CYS A 54 -26.32 -2.21 -10.14
CA CYS A 54 -26.89 -3.08 -11.17
C CYS A 54 -27.85 -2.29 -12.06
N THR A 55 -27.46 -2.05 -13.32
CA THR A 55 -28.32 -1.44 -14.35
C THR A 55 -29.20 -2.47 -15.06
N GLU A 56 -28.75 -3.71 -15.18
CA GLU A 56 -29.50 -4.81 -15.80
C GLU A 56 -30.21 -5.63 -14.72
N LEU A 57 -31.55 -5.72 -14.81
CA LEU A 57 -32.39 -6.37 -13.81
C LEU A 57 -33.07 -7.61 -14.38
N ASN A 58 -32.94 -8.74 -13.67
CA ASN A 58 -33.70 -9.96 -13.94
C ASN A 58 -35.18 -9.79 -13.60
N ALA A 59 -36.04 -10.66 -14.13
CA ALA A 59 -37.50 -10.60 -13.91
C ALA A 59 -37.89 -10.56 -12.42
N GLU A 60 -37.20 -11.33 -11.57
CA GLU A 60 -37.42 -11.32 -10.12
C GLU A 60 -37.00 -10.00 -9.45
N GLN A 61 -35.89 -9.41 -9.93
CA GLN A 61 -35.39 -8.12 -9.45
C GLN A 61 -36.28 -6.96 -9.90
N GLN A 62 -36.86 -7.04 -11.11
CA GLN A 62 -37.86 -6.09 -11.57
C GLN A 62 -39.13 -6.18 -10.71
N ALA A 63 -39.63 -7.39 -10.41
CA ALA A 63 -40.74 -7.57 -9.49
C ALA A 63 -40.43 -7.02 -8.08
N LEU A 64 -39.19 -7.15 -7.62
CA LEU A 64 -38.73 -6.57 -6.36
C LEU A 64 -38.70 -5.03 -6.40
N LYS A 65 -38.29 -4.43 -7.52
CA LYS A 65 -38.34 -2.98 -7.75
C LYS A 65 -39.78 -2.45 -7.84
N GLU A 66 -40.72 -3.23 -8.38
CA GLU A 66 -42.14 -2.87 -8.32
C GLU A 66 -42.69 -2.92 -6.89
N LYS A 67 -42.28 -3.92 -6.09
CA LYS A 67 -42.60 -3.98 -4.65
C LYS A 67 -42.00 -2.82 -3.85
N GLU A 68 -40.82 -2.32 -4.23
CA GLU A 68 -40.15 -1.18 -3.58
C GLU A 68 -41.00 0.10 -3.63
N LYS A 69 -41.82 0.29 -4.66
CA LYS A 69 -42.74 1.43 -4.80
C LYS A 69 -43.88 1.42 -3.77
N GLY A 70 -44.17 0.26 -3.16
CA GLY A 70 -45.19 0.09 -2.13
C GLY A 70 -44.69 0.35 -0.71
N SER A 71 -45.42 -0.14 0.29
CA SER A 71 -45.03 0.03 1.71
C SER A 71 -43.83 -0.84 2.10
N TRP A 72 -42.79 -0.21 2.66
CA TRP A 72 -41.57 -0.88 3.14
C TRP A 72 -41.79 -1.71 4.42
N THR A 73 -42.95 -1.62 5.05
CA THR A 73 -43.32 -2.46 6.19
C THR A 73 -43.64 -3.91 5.78
N LEU A 74 -44.05 -4.11 4.52
CA LEU A 74 -44.40 -5.43 3.98
C LEU A 74 -43.18 -6.19 3.42
N LEU A 75 -42.05 -5.50 3.22
CA LEU A 75 -40.83 -6.12 2.72
C LEU A 75 -40.13 -6.92 3.82
N THR A 76 -39.73 -8.14 3.46
CA THR A 76 -38.90 -8.99 4.32
C THR A 76 -37.49 -8.40 4.46
N HIS A 77 -36.79 -8.78 5.53
CA HIS A 77 -35.40 -8.33 5.74
C HIS A 77 -34.48 -8.73 4.57
N ALA A 78 -34.67 -9.92 4.00
CA ALA A 78 -33.88 -10.39 2.86
C ALA A 78 -34.14 -9.55 1.60
N GLU A 79 -35.39 -9.19 1.31
CA GLU A 79 -35.75 -8.31 0.19
C GLU A 79 -35.13 -6.91 0.33
N LYS A 80 -35.07 -6.36 1.55
CA LYS A 80 -34.39 -5.08 1.82
C LYS A 80 -32.88 -5.15 1.57
N VAL A 81 -32.23 -6.24 2.02
CA VAL A 81 -30.80 -6.45 1.76
C VAL A 81 -30.52 -6.66 0.28
N ALA A 82 -31.40 -7.37 -0.44
CA ALA A 82 -31.31 -7.53 -1.87
C ALA A 82 -31.40 -6.17 -2.58
N LEU A 83 -32.42 -5.35 -2.29
CA LEU A 83 -32.54 -3.98 -2.82
C LEU A 83 -31.30 -3.14 -2.56
N TYR A 84 -30.71 -3.23 -1.36
CA TYR A 84 -29.46 -2.54 -1.03
C TYR A 84 -28.31 -2.99 -1.94
N ARG A 85 -28.14 -4.29 -2.17
CA ARG A 85 -27.08 -4.85 -3.03
C ARG A 85 -27.31 -4.57 -4.53
N LEU A 86 -28.56 -4.35 -4.95
CA LEU A 86 -28.86 -3.88 -6.30
C LEU A 86 -28.39 -2.42 -6.51
N GLN A 87 -28.55 -1.58 -5.49
CA GLN A 87 -28.16 -0.17 -5.55
C GLN A 87 -26.67 0.04 -5.29
N PHE A 88 -26.11 -0.67 -4.31
CA PHE A 88 -24.74 -0.49 -3.82
C PHE A 88 -23.96 -1.81 -3.83
N ASN A 89 -22.72 -1.78 -4.33
CA ASN A 89 -21.84 -2.94 -4.32
C ASN A 89 -21.42 -3.35 -2.90
N GLU A 90 -20.90 -2.37 -2.15
CA GLU A 90 -20.31 -2.57 -0.83
C GLU A 90 -21.01 -1.71 0.23
N THR A 91 -21.04 -2.22 1.46
CA THR A 91 -21.46 -1.42 2.62
C THR A 91 -20.36 -0.46 3.06
N PHE A 92 -20.72 0.59 3.81
CA PHE A 92 -19.72 1.46 4.45
C PHE A 92 -18.77 0.71 5.39
N ALA A 93 -19.19 -0.42 5.96
CA ALA A 93 -18.34 -1.26 6.79
C ALA A 93 -17.33 -2.06 5.95
N GLU A 94 -17.77 -2.60 4.81
CA GLU A 94 -16.91 -3.33 3.87
C GLU A 94 -15.88 -2.40 3.23
N MET A 95 -16.30 -1.22 2.78
CA MET A 95 -15.41 -0.20 2.21
C MET A 95 -14.39 0.32 3.22
N ASN A 96 -14.75 0.45 4.50
CA ASN A 96 -13.84 0.91 5.56
C ASN A 96 -13.04 -0.24 6.21
N ARG A 97 -13.09 -1.45 5.64
CA ARG A 97 -12.33 -2.57 6.16
C ARG A 97 -10.83 -2.29 6.06
N ARG A 98 -10.13 -2.28 7.19
CA ARG A 98 -8.68 -2.05 7.23
C ARG A 98 -7.92 -3.18 6.52
N SER A 99 -7.03 -2.83 5.58
CA SER A 99 -6.11 -3.78 4.94
C SER A 99 -4.86 -4.03 5.82
N ASN A 100 -4.29 -5.23 5.68
CA ASN A 100 -3.01 -5.60 6.32
C ASN A 100 -1.80 -5.37 5.39
N GLU A 101 -2.01 -4.69 4.27
CA GLU A 101 -0.98 -4.46 3.23
C GLU A 101 0.21 -3.66 3.76
N TRP A 102 0.02 -2.82 4.78
CA TRP A 102 1.13 -2.12 5.41
C TRP A 102 2.21 -3.07 5.94
N LYS A 103 1.84 -4.29 6.36
CA LYS A 103 2.80 -5.30 6.85
C LYS A 103 3.65 -5.84 5.71
N THR A 104 3.07 -6.08 4.54
CA THR A 104 3.82 -6.56 3.37
C THR A 104 4.73 -5.45 2.85
N VAL A 105 4.24 -4.21 2.76
CA VAL A 105 5.04 -3.04 2.37
C VAL A 105 6.25 -2.89 3.29
N MET A 106 6.05 -2.88 4.61
CA MET A 106 7.16 -2.78 5.56
C MET A 106 8.14 -3.96 5.45
N GLY A 107 7.62 -5.18 5.24
CA GLY A 107 8.45 -6.36 5.00
C GLY A 107 9.39 -6.21 3.80
N TYR A 108 8.88 -5.74 2.66
CA TYR A 108 9.69 -5.49 1.47
C TYR A 108 10.72 -4.39 1.70
N VAL A 109 10.34 -3.29 2.36
CA VAL A 109 11.26 -2.18 2.68
C VAL A 109 12.48 -2.70 3.46
N PHE A 110 12.26 -3.45 4.54
CA PHE A 110 13.36 -3.99 5.33
C PHE A 110 14.16 -5.07 4.59
N PHE A 111 13.49 -5.89 3.78
CA PHE A 111 14.16 -6.88 2.93
C PHE A 111 15.14 -6.20 1.96
N PHE A 112 14.71 -5.14 1.27
CA PHE A 112 15.58 -4.43 0.34
C PHE A 112 16.68 -3.63 1.04
N PHE A 113 16.45 -3.08 2.24
CA PHE A 113 17.53 -2.50 3.04
C PHE A 113 18.57 -3.54 3.46
N GLY A 114 18.13 -4.72 3.90
CA GLY A 114 19.03 -5.83 4.23
C GLY A 114 19.83 -6.28 3.01
N PHE A 115 19.16 -6.44 1.86
CA PHE A 115 19.81 -6.81 0.61
C PHE A 115 20.82 -5.76 0.15
N ALA A 116 20.48 -4.47 0.21
CA ALA A 116 21.40 -3.39 -0.13
C ALA A 116 22.65 -3.39 0.78
N ALA A 117 22.49 -3.64 2.09
CA ALA A 117 23.62 -3.76 3.00
C ALA A 117 24.54 -4.94 2.65
N LEU A 118 23.99 -6.08 2.21
CA LEU A 118 24.77 -7.23 1.73
C LEU A 118 25.55 -6.88 0.46
N VAL A 119 24.95 -6.14 -0.48
CA VAL A 119 25.64 -5.67 -1.69
C VAL A 119 26.78 -4.72 -1.33
N ILE A 120 26.57 -3.77 -0.44
CA ILE A 120 27.62 -2.85 0.04
C ILE A 120 28.75 -3.62 0.72
N TRP A 121 28.43 -4.61 1.55
CA TRP A 121 29.43 -5.48 2.17
C TRP A 121 30.25 -6.25 1.13
N TRP A 122 29.60 -6.85 0.14
CA TRP A 122 30.28 -7.55 -0.95
C TRP A 122 31.21 -6.63 -1.74
N GLN A 123 30.76 -5.41 -2.09
CA GLN A 123 31.61 -4.41 -2.73
C GLN A 123 32.84 -4.06 -1.85
N ARG A 124 32.65 -3.91 -0.54
CA ARG A 124 33.72 -3.61 0.44
C ARG A 124 34.78 -4.70 0.55
N VAL A 125 34.42 -5.97 0.36
CA VAL A 125 35.36 -7.10 0.46
C VAL A 125 36.10 -7.32 -0.86
N TYR A 126 35.40 -7.27 -2.00
CA TYR A 126 35.95 -7.74 -3.27
C TYR A 126 36.30 -6.64 -4.28
N MET A 127 35.64 -5.48 -4.24
CA MET A 127 35.81 -4.44 -5.26
C MET A 127 36.71 -3.28 -4.80
N PHE A 128 36.62 -2.89 -3.53
CA PHE A 128 37.36 -1.71 -3.06
C PHE A 128 38.84 -2.03 -2.80
N PRO A 129 39.77 -1.19 -3.28
CA PRO A 129 41.20 -1.36 -3.03
C PRO A 129 41.53 -1.17 -1.54
N PRO A 130 42.72 -1.60 -1.10
CA PRO A 130 43.18 -1.32 0.27
C PRO A 130 43.18 0.18 0.54
N LYS A 131 42.82 0.55 1.76
CA LYS A 131 42.78 1.97 2.19
C LYS A 131 44.18 2.58 2.06
N PRO A 132 44.29 3.85 1.63
CA PRO A 132 45.58 4.53 1.56
C PRO A 132 46.24 4.61 2.94
N ILE A 133 47.58 4.67 2.96
CA ILE A 133 48.38 4.72 4.19
C ILE A 133 48.03 5.91 5.10
N THR A 134 47.50 7.00 4.55
CA THR A 134 47.07 8.19 5.30
C THR A 134 45.88 7.93 6.21
N LEU A 135 45.14 6.85 5.97
CA LEU A 135 44.00 6.42 6.79
C LEU A 135 44.37 5.34 7.82
N THR A 136 45.65 5.04 8.03
CA THR A 136 46.07 4.24 9.20
C THR A 136 45.99 5.09 10.47
N ASP A 137 45.81 4.44 11.61
CA ASP A 137 45.53 5.17 12.85
C ASP A 137 46.72 6.00 13.33
N GLU A 138 47.95 5.57 13.07
CA GLU A 138 49.16 6.37 13.33
C GLU A 138 49.21 7.64 12.48
N TRP A 139 48.91 7.54 11.18
CA TRP A 139 48.90 8.69 10.28
C TRP A 139 47.77 9.65 10.63
N LYS A 140 46.58 9.14 10.99
CA LYS A 140 45.49 9.98 11.50
C LYS A 140 45.89 10.72 12.76
N ALA A 141 46.55 10.06 13.71
CA ALA A 141 47.00 10.69 14.95
C ALA A 141 48.06 11.77 14.70
N LYS A 142 49.05 11.49 13.84
CA LYS A 142 50.07 12.47 13.42
C LYS A 142 49.45 13.66 12.67
N GLN A 143 48.50 13.38 11.78
CA GLN A 143 47.78 14.41 11.03
C GLN A 143 46.91 15.27 11.95
N LEU A 144 46.20 14.64 12.90
CA LEU A 144 45.41 15.34 13.91
C LEU A 144 46.31 16.24 14.78
N GLN A 145 47.45 15.73 15.26
CA GLN A 145 48.41 16.53 16.02
C GLN A 145 48.88 17.74 15.22
N ARG A 146 49.28 17.54 13.96
CA ARG A 146 49.67 18.65 13.06
C ARG A 146 48.54 19.66 12.88
N MET A 147 47.29 19.22 12.73
CA MET A 147 46.13 20.12 12.59
C MET A 147 45.89 20.93 13.87
N LEU A 148 46.13 20.34 15.04
CA LEU A 148 46.04 21.05 16.32
C LEU A 148 47.20 22.04 16.47
N ASP A 149 48.42 21.66 16.12
CA ASP A 149 49.60 22.54 16.16
C ASP A 149 49.43 23.74 15.23
N MET A 150 48.84 23.53 14.04
CA MET A 150 48.48 24.56 13.08
C MET A 150 47.19 25.33 13.46
N LYS A 151 46.54 24.98 14.58
CA LYS A 151 45.30 25.59 15.06
C LYS A 151 44.20 25.66 14.01
N VAL A 152 43.96 24.55 13.30
CA VAL A 152 42.92 24.48 12.25
C VAL A 152 41.54 24.75 12.83
N ASN A 153 40.86 25.78 12.31
CA ASN A 153 39.53 26.24 12.73
C ASN A 153 39.44 26.53 14.25
N PRO A 154 40.17 27.54 14.76
CA PRO A 154 40.38 27.73 16.20
C PRO A 154 39.21 28.37 16.94
N VAL A 155 38.20 28.91 16.25
CA VAL A 155 37.06 29.59 16.89
C VAL A 155 35.91 28.62 17.19
N GLN A 156 35.44 27.86 16.19
CA GLN A 156 34.26 27.00 16.31
C GLN A 156 34.52 25.53 15.94
N GLY A 157 35.68 25.22 15.34
CA GLY A 157 35.96 23.94 14.73
C GLY A 157 36.82 23.01 15.58
N LEU A 158 37.74 22.31 14.92
CA LEU A 158 38.54 21.25 15.53
C LEU A 158 39.43 21.77 16.65
N ALA A 159 40.28 22.76 16.37
CA ALA A 159 41.22 23.30 17.34
C ALA A 159 40.53 24.02 18.51
N SER A 160 39.33 24.58 18.32
CA SER A 160 38.61 25.25 19.41
C SER A 160 38.19 24.29 20.53
N ARG A 161 38.02 22.99 20.19
CA ARG A 161 37.65 21.92 21.13
C ARG A 161 38.84 21.26 21.82
N TRP A 162 40.07 21.63 21.47
CA TRP A 162 41.27 21.13 22.13
C TRP A 162 41.76 22.08 23.23
N ASP A 163 42.04 21.53 24.41
CA ASP A 163 42.69 22.26 25.50
C ASP A 163 44.21 22.14 25.33
N TYR A 164 44.84 23.23 24.90
CA TYR A 164 46.28 23.28 24.64
C TYR A 164 47.12 23.28 25.92
N GLU A 165 46.56 23.70 27.06
CA GLU A 165 47.26 23.68 28.35
C GLU A 165 47.29 22.27 28.92
N LYS A 166 46.12 21.60 28.91
CA LYS A 166 45.96 20.27 29.49
C LYS A 166 46.22 19.13 28.50
N LYS A 167 46.50 19.45 27.23
CA LYS A 167 46.71 18.50 26.12
C LYS A 167 45.61 17.42 26.05
N GLN A 168 44.36 17.85 26.13
CA GLN A 168 43.19 16.96 26.07
C GLN A 168 42.01 17.63 25.36
N TRP A 169 41.04 16.83 24.93
CA TRP A 169 39.78 17.38 24.39
C TRP A 169 38.99 18.07 25.51
N LYS A 170 38.47 19.26 25.23
CA LYS A 170 37.54 19.97 26.10
C LYS A 170 36.28 19.12 26.26
N LYS A 171 35.79 19.02 27.50
CA LYS A 171 34.52 18.35 27.82
C LYS A 171 33.33 19.27 27.54
#